data_AF-A0A1V1NU96-F1
#
_entry.id   AF-A0A1V1NU96-F1
#
_cell.length_a   1.000
_cell.length_b   1.000
_cell.length_c   1.000
_cell.angle_alpha   90.00
_cell.angle_beta   90.00
_cell.angle_gamma   90.00
#
_symmetry.space_group_name_H-M   'P 1'
#
loop_
_entity.id
_entity.type
_entity.pdbx_description
1 polymer ?
#
loop_
_entity_poly.entity_id
_entity_poly.type
_entity_poly.pdbx_seq_one_letter_code
_entity_poly.pdbx_strand_id
1 'polypeptide(L)'
;GHLLIKATNSILLSGTWPQHTGASILSNSTYLDANAGNAGQIEIETHDLTILDGGSIQSVSGTGTSDKIDIKCSGDITLSGGDEFGMPSVITSRNLGILDNSGDGGDIIIEANNLYIKEGGSINSLTEGPGDAGKIIISTNESILDDYSSIDSSSYGSGDAGNIQINTKDLLLTNYSMITSSAYMEGAAGNISILKSDRTILNNSLIFSYLEENANNIENCGNINIDTNYLYLKEGSVVYTSTYGGCNAGNISIKVKELLELSGWSPFQDTDTNMYNDFSYISSSSFGTNAKGNAGSIDLYSKIIRIKDGGKIWSKTYSLGNAGNINIYDAELLHLFGYDKNNASCIISTGSNFNSGNAGNINISAKEIRLEDATQLDTSILGSGNAGNIIIQNANKIVLGNERTSESGKNKRCSITSQSASKEAGAGKAGNISIFSENLEVKYASYIFAGSRGGGDGGD
;
A
#
# COMPACT_ATOMS: atom_id res chain seq x y z
N GLY A 1 -11.74 -21.96 24.62
CA GLY A 1 -10.99 -23.10 25.20
C GLY A 1 -9.57 -23.11 24.65
N HIS A 2 -8.88 -24.25 24.59
CA HIS A 2 -7.61 -24.38 23.84
C HIS A 2 -7.69 -25.63 22.96
N LEU A 3 -7.51 -25.45 21.65
CA LEU A 3 -7.48 -26.52 20.66
C LEU A 3 -6.02 -26.71 20.23
N LEU A 4 -5.37 -27.74 20.77
CA LEU A 4 -4.00 -28.10 20.44
C LEU A 4 -3.98 -29.31 19.49
N ILE A 5 -3.39 -29.14 18.32
CA ILE A 5 -3.24 -30.20 17.32
C ILE A 5 -1.76 -30.37 17.01
N LYS A 6 -1.25 -31.59 17.21
CA LYS A 6 0.12 -31.97 16.87
C LYS A 6 0.08 -33.16 15.91
N ALA A 7 0.27 -32.90 14.62
CA ALA A 7 0.39 -33.93 13.59
C ALA A 7 1.87 -34.08 13.22
N THR A 8 2.38 -35.29 13.01
CA THR A 8 3.82 -35.46 12.72
C THR A 8 4.18 -35.20 11.25
N ASN A 9 3.20 -35.30 10.34
CA ASN A 9 3.42 -35.31 8.90
C ASN A 9 2.59 -34.23 8.20
N SER A 10 1.26 -34.30 8.25
CA SER A 10 0.44 -33.30 7.58
C SER A 10 -0.94 -33.16 8.21
N ILE A 11 -1.54 -32.00 7.98
CA ILE A 11 -2.95 -31.70 8.21
C ILE A 11 -3.56 -31.30 6.87
N LEU A 12 -4.64 -31.95 6.48
CA LEU A 12 -5.43 -31.59 5.29
C LEU A 12 -6.84 -31.20 5.74
N LEU A 13 -7.25 -29.98 5.39
CA LEU A 13 -8.61 -29.48 5.52
C LEU A 13 -9.15 -29.17 4.11
N SER A 14 -9.77 -30.16 3.48
CA SER A 14 -10.46 -29.97 2.18
C SER A 14 -11.97 -29.94 2.43
N GLY A 15 -12.67 -28.94 1.88
CA GLY A 15 -14.11 -29.01 1.75
C GLY A 15 -14.49 -30.02 0.66
N THR A 16 -15.47 -30.88 0.94
CA THR A 16 -15.98 -31.83 -0.06
C THR A 16 -17.46 -31.59 -0.27
N TRP A 17 -17.89 -31.27 -1.49
CA TRP A 17 -19.30 -30.96 -1.73
C TRP A 17 -19.79 -31.29 -3.13
N PRO A 18 -20.78 -32.20 -3.23
CA PRO A 18 -21.96 -31.93 -4.07
C PRO A 18 -23.31 -32.14 -3.34
N GLN A 19 -23.33 -32.33 -2.00
CA GLN A 19 -24.43 -33.00 -1.29
C GLN A 19 -25.01 -32.25 -0.07
N HIS A 20 -24.71 -30.97 0.10
CA HIS A 20 -25.24 -30.10 1.17
C HIS A 20 -24.75 -30.35 2.62
N THR A 21 -23.67 -31.13 2.76
CA THR A 21 -22.62 -31.06 3.81
C THR A 21 -21.27 -31.44 3.19
N GLY A 22 -20.08 -31.07 3.70
CA GLY A 22 -19.73 -30.19 4.84
C GLY A 22 -18.32 -29.57 4.66
N ALA A 23 -18.05 -28.34 5.14
CA ALA A 23 -16.70 -27.76 5.09
C ALA A 23 -15.80 -28.34 6.19
N SER A 24 -14.53 -28.63 5.89
CA SER A 24 -13.57 -29.09 6.90
C SER A 24 -13.10 -27.90 7.75
N ILE A 25 -13.60 -27.81 8.98
CA ILE A 25 -13.35 -26.69 9.88
C ILE A 25 -12.58 -27.15 11.13
N LEU A 26 -11.48 -26.47 11.45
CA LEU A 26 -10.91 -26.45 12.79
C LEU A 26 -11.36 -25.18 13.51
N SER A 27 -12.18 -25.28 14.56
CA SER A 27 -12.68 -24.10 15.26
C SER A 27 -12.67 -24.20 16.78
N ASN A 28 -12.57 -23.02 17.42
CA ASN A 28 -12.64 -22.83 18.88
C ASN A 28 -13.49 -21.60 19.18
N SER A 29 -14.62 -21.49 18.48
CA SER A 29 -15.49 -20.31 18.41
C SER A 29 -16.57 -20.27 19.49
N THR A 30 -17.10 -19.08 19.77
CA THR A 30 -18.32 -18.90 20.58
C THR A 30 -19.51 -18.51 19.70
N TYR A 31 -20.72 -18.72 20.24
CA TYR A 31 -21.95 -18.36 19.53
C TYR A 31 -22.13 -16.83 19.48
N LEU A 32 -22.88 -16.37 18.48
CA LEU A 32 -23.31 -14.98 18.34
C LEU A 32 -24.35 -14.63 19.42
N ASP A 33 -23.88 -14.26 20.60
CA ASP A 33 -24.69 -13.83 21.75
C ASP A 33 -24.12 -12.51 22.32
N ALA A 34 -25.00 -11.68 22.88
CA ALA A 34 -24.65 -10.43 23.57
C ALA A 34 -23.77 -10.65 24.82
N ASN A 35 -23.80 -11.86 25.39
CA ASN A 35 -22.95 -12.29 26.50
C ASN A 35 -22.05 -13.49 26.11
N ALA A 36 -21.59 -13.54 24.86
CA ALA A 36 -20.68 -14.58 24.43
C ALA A 36 -19.38 -14.55 25.26
N GLY A 37 -18.89 -15.72 25.65
CA GLY A 37 -17.54 -15.84 26.20
C GLY A 37 -16.48 -15.67 25.10
N ASN A 38 -15.22 -15.59 25.53
CA ASN A 38 -14.10 -15.50 24.60
C ASN A 38 -14.00 -16.79 23.76
N ALA A 39 -13.77 -16.64 22.45
CA ALA A 39 -13.27 -17.73 21.64
C ALA A 39 -11.87 -18.13 22.15
N GLY A 40 -11.45 -19.34 21.83
CA GLY A 40 -10.22 -19.89 22.39
C GLY A 40 -9.04 -19.95 21.44
N GLN A 41 -7.84 -20.07 22.01
CA GLN A 41 -6.63 -20.31 21.26
C GLN A 41 -6.71 -21.60 20.41
N ILE A 42 -6.28 -21.51 19.15
CA ILE A 42 -5.96 -22.65 18.30
C ILE A 42 -4.44 -22.70 18.15
N GLU A 43 -3.84 -23.86 18.40
CA GLU A 43 -2.42 -24.10 18.28
C GLU A 43 -2.17 -25.35 17.43
N ILE A 44 -1.44 -25.20 16.33
CA ILE A 44 -1.17 -26.24 15.34
C ILE A 44 0.33 -26.41 15.18
N GLU A 45 0.81 -27.63 15.40
CA GLU A 45 2.15 -28.07 15.01
C GLU A 45 2.04 -29.20 13.98
N THR A 46 2.68 -29.03 12.82
CA THR A 46 2.72 -30.05 11.75
C THR A 46 4.02 -29.95 10.93
N HIS A 47 4.25 -30.89 10.01
CA HIS A 47 5.19 -30.64 8.92
C HIS A 47 4.49 -29.82 7.84
N ASP A 48 3.51 -30.38 7.13
CA ASP A 48 2.71 -29.64 6.15
C ASP A 48 1.30 -29.31 6.65
N LEU A 49 0.74 -28.17 6.20
CA LEU A 49 -0.66 -27.80 6.38
C LEU A 49 -1.26 -27.44 5.02
N THR A 50 -2.35 -28.10 4.65
CA THR A 50 -3.03 -27.88 3.37
C THR A 50 -4.50 -27.63 3.61
N ILE A 51 -5.01 -26.52 3.08
CA ILE A 51 -6.39 -26.07 3.26
C ILE A 51 -6.95 -25.74 1.87
N LEU A 52 -7.96 -26.48 1.44
CA LEU A 52 -8.49 -26.48 0.07
C LEU A 52 -10.02 -26.40 0.05
N ASP A 53 -10.57 -25.94 -1.06
CA ASP A 53 -11.99 -26.12 -1.43
C ASP A 53 -12.98 -25.60 -0.35
N GLY A 54 -12.70 -24.45 0.27
CA GLY A 54 -13.52 -23.89 1.36
C GLY A 54 -13.24 -24.49 2.75
N GLY A 55 -12.18 -25.28 2.90
CA GLY A 55 -11.65 -25.68 4.20
C GLY A 55 -11.19 -24.48 5.03
N SER A 56 -11.24 -24.56 6.36
CA SER A 56 -10.87 -23.40 7.19
C SER A 56 -10.41 -23.68 8.62
N ILE A 57 -9.69 -22.70 9.18
CA ILE A 57 -9.31 -22.62 10.59
C ILE A 57 -9.94 -21.33 11.14
N GLN A 58 -10.70 -21.43 12.24
CA GLN A 58 -11.59 -20.35 12.69
C GLN A 58 -11.57 -20.14 14.21
N SER A 59 -11.13 -18.97 14.68
CA SER A 59 -11.38 -18.49 16.05
C SER A 59 -12.34 -17.31 16.00
N VAL A 60 -13.64 -17.59 16.11
CA VAL A 60 -14.70 -16.59 15.92
C VAL A 60 -15.45 -16.34 17.22
N SER A 61 -15.65 -15.08 17.57
CA SER A 61 -16.33 -14.68 18.80
C SER A 61 -17.55 -13.80 18.52
N GLY A 62 -18.53 -13.84 19.43
CA GLY A 62 -19.60 -12.84 19.53
C GLY A 62 -19.08 -11.60 20.26
N THR A 63 -19.68 -11.23 21.39
CA THR A 63 -19.17 -10.13 22.23
C THR A 63 -17.95 -10.47 23.10
N GLY A 64 -17.56 -11.75 23.25
CA GLY A 64 -16.29 -12.10 23.87
C GLY A 64 -15.10 -11.80 22.95
N THR A 65 -13.85 -11.85 23.44
CA THR A 65 -12.68 -11.68 22.56
C THR A 65 -12.47 -12.91 21.67
N SER A 66 -11.90 -12.73 20.49
CA SER A 66 -11.17 -13.79 19.80
C SER A 66 -9.74 -13.83 20.34
N ASP A 67 -9.21 -15.04 20.58
CA ASP A 67 -7.94 -15.24 21.29
C ASP A 67 -6.76 -15.25 20.30
N LYS A 68 -6.23 -16.42 19.94
CA LYS A 68 -5.09 -16.53 19.04
C LYS A 68 -5.15 -17.76 18.14
N ILE A 69 -4.68 -17.63 16.92
CA ILE A 69 -4.29 -18.76 16.06
C ILE A 69 -2.76 -18.78 15.97
N ASP A 70 -2.13 -19.87 16.43
CA ASP A 70 -0.68 -20.10 16.39
C ASP A 70 -0.40 -21.34 15.53
N ILE A 71 0.24 -21.17 14.36
CA ILE A 71 0.51 -22.24 13.41
C ILE A 71 2.01 -22.34 13.20
N LYS A 72 2.57 -23.52 13.48
CA LYS A 72 3.99 -23.85 13.28
C LYS A 72 4.10 -25.06 12.36
N CYS A 73 4.50 -24.81 11.12
CA CYS A 73 4.75 -25.82 10.11
C CYS A 73 6.27 -25.92 9.88
N SER A 74 6.83 -27.14 9.95
CA SER A 74 8.24 -27.34 9.59
C SER A 74 8.47 -27.53 8.08
N GLY A 75 7.39 -27.81 7.34
CA GLY A 75 7.27 -27.75 5.89
C GLY A 75 6.34 -26.62 5.49
N ASP A 76 5.49 -26.85 4.50
CA ASP A 76 4.80 -25.77 3.79
C ASP A 76 3.32 -25.61 4.22
N ILE A 77 2.83 -24.37 4.17
CA ILE A 77 1.40 -24.04 4.27
C ILE A 77 0.88 -23.74 2.88
N THR A 78 -0.18 -24.43 2.47
CA THR A 78 -0.93 -24.14 1.24
C THR A 78 -2.39 -23.86 1.58
N LEU A 79 -2.87 -22.70 1.15
CA LEU A 79 -4.25 -22.24 1.25
C LEU A 79 -4.74 -21.96 -0.18
N SER A 80 -5.63 -22.79 -0.72
CA SER A 80 -6.12 -22.66 -2.11
C SER A 80 -7.64 -22.64 -2.17
N GLY A 81 -8.18 -21.75 -2.99
CA GLY A 81 -9.47 -21.93 -3.63
C GLY A 81 -10.66 -21.21 -2.99
N GLY A 82 -11.70 -21.08 -3.80
CA GLY A 82 -13.09 -21.23 -3.34
C GLY A 82 -13.65 -22.57 -3.82
N ASP A 83 -14.73 -23.05 -3.20
CA ASP A 83 -15.49 -24.20 -3.70
C ASP A 83 -16.32 -23.85 -4.97
N GLU A 84 -17.13 -24.78 -5.49
CA GLU A 84 -18.01 -24.55 -6.66
C GLU A 84 -19.00 -23.38 -6.44
N PHE A 85 -19.22 -22.97 -5.18
CA PHE A 85 -20.08 -21.84 -4.79
C PHE A 85 -19.29 -20.57 -4.45
N GLY A 86 -17.96 -20.60 -4.60
CA GLY A 86 -17.05 -19.48 -4.33
C GLY A 86 -16.74 -19.24 -2.86
N MET A 87 -16.97 -20.22 -1.96
CA MET A 87 -16.65 -20.06 -0.54
C MET A 87 -15.13 -20.23 -0.31
N PRO A 88 -14.40 -19.19 0.12
CA PRO A 88 -12.93 -19.20 0.13
C PRO A 88 -12.36 -20.07 1.25
N SER A 89 -11.25 -20.74 0.96
CA SER A 89 -10.42 -21.38 1.98
C SER A 89 -9.77 -20.32 2.87
N VAL A 90 -9.93 -20.42 4.18
CA VAL A 90 -9.60 -19.31 5.10
C VAL A 90 -8.97 -19.72 6.44
N ILE A 91 -7.97 -18.95 6.87
CA ILE A 91 -7.50 -18.91 8.27
C ILE A 91 -8.01 -17.61 8.87
N THR A 92 -9.02 -17.66 9.75
CA THR A 92 -9.70 -16.45 10.26
C THR A 92 -9.80 -16.42 11.77
N SER A 93 -9.53 -15.25 12.33
CA SER A 93 -9.75 -14.90 13.72
C SER A 93 -10.62 -13.63 13.74
N ARG A 94 -11.92 -13.76 13.97
CA ARG A 94 -12.88 -12.66 13.77
C ARG A 94 -13.76 -12.43 14.99
N ASN A 95 -13.79 -11.19 15.48
CA ASN A 95 -14.86 -10.73 16.36
C ASN A 95 -16.07 -10.27 15.53
N LEU A 96 -17.26 -10.80 15.84
CA LEU A 96 -18.54 -10.46 15.19
C LEU A 96 -19.47 -9.66 16.12
N GLY A 97 -18.98 -9.24 17.29
CA GLY A 97 -19.73 -8.47 18.28
C GLY A 97 -19.80 -7.00 17.91
N ILE A 98 -21.02 -6.46 17.80
CA ILE A 98 -21.29 -5.05 17.45
C ILE A 98 -21.79 -4.21 18.63
N LEU A 99 -21.80 -4.76 19.84
CA LEU A 99 -22.23 -4.06 21.06
C LEU A 99 -21.04 -3.39 21.75
N ASP A 100 -21.26 -2.30 22.49
CA ASP A 100 -20.25 -1.53 23.23
C ASP A 100 -19.32 -2.38 24.15
N ASN A 101 -19.76 -3.59 24.53
CA ASN A 101 -19.00 -4.53 25.36
C ASN A 101 -18.31 -5.65 24.57
N SER A 102 -18.20 -5.53 23.25
CA SER A 102 -17.57 -6.54 22.40
C SER A 102 -16.05 -6.49 22.51
N GLY A 103 -15.43 -7.65 22.67
CA GLY A 103 -13.99 -7.79 22.74
C GLY A 103 -13.29 -7.74 21.38
N ASP A 104 -11.97 -7.88 21.42
CA ASP A 104 -11.10 -7.75 20.26
C ASP A 104 -11.16 -8.96 19.31
N GLY A 105 -10.78 -8.76 18.06
CA GLY A 105 -10.33 -9.80 17.14
C GLY A 105 -8.99 -10.39 17.60
N GLY A 106 -8.75 -11.67 17.27
CA GLY A 106 -7.62 -12.41 17.84
C GLY A 106 -6.40 -12.48 16.93
N ASP A 107 -5.20 -12.49 17.51
CA ASP A 107 -3.94 -12.55 16.75
C ASP A 107 -3.83 -13.80 15.87
N ILE A 108 -3.22 -13.66 14.68
CA ILE A 108 -2.75 -14.79 13.87
C ILE A 108 -1.22 -14.76 13.80
N ILE A 109 -0.58 -15.86 14.21
CA ILE A 109 0.87 -16.05 14.11
C ILE A 109 1.15 -17.31 13.32
N ILE A 110 1.93 -17.18 12.25
CA ILE A 110 2.30 -18.25 11.32
C ILE A 110 3.82 -18.31 11.20
N GLU A 111 4.37 -19.49 11.48
CA GLU A 111 5.75 -19.89 11.20
C GLU A 111 5.70 -21.09 10.26
N ALA A 112 6.31 -20.98 9.07
CA ALA A 112 6.34 -22.06 8.07
C ALA A 112 7.66 -22.06 7.30
N ASN A 113 7.96 -23.12 6.56
CA ASN A 113 9.01 -23.08 5.55
C ASN A 113 8.59 -22.15 4.40
N ASN A 114 7.48 -22.46 3.71
CA ASN A 114 6.86 -21.60 2.71
C ASN A 114 5.37 -21.39 3.01
N LEU A 115 4.81 -20.27 2.54
CA LEU A 115 3.37 -19.98 2.56
C LEU A 115 2.86 -19.70 1.15
N TYR A 116 1.90 -20.50 0.70
CA TYR A 116 1.22 -20.36 -0.58
C TYR A 116 -0.25 -20.05 -0.34
N ILE A 117 -0.70 -18.86 -0.73
CA ILE A 117 -2.11 -18.46 -0.74
C ILE A 117 -2.54 -18.27 -2.20
N LYS A 118 -3.59 -18.95 -2.63
CA LYS A 118 -3.98 -19.04 -4.05
C LYS A 118 -5.49 -19.03 -4.23
N GLU A 119 -5.96 -18.61 -5.41
CA GLU A 119 -7.33 -18.84 -5.89
C GLU A 119 -8.41 -18.32 -4.92
N GLY A 120 -8.22 -17.11 -4.38
CA GLY A 120 -9.12 -16.47 -3.41
C GLY A 120 -8.91 -16.89 -1.94
N GLY A 121 -7.86 -17.65 -1.63
CA GLY A 121 -7.49 -18.00 -0.25
C GLY A 121 -7.20 -16.75 0.61
N SER A 122 -7.53 -16.80 1.91
CA SER A 122 -7.38 -15.61 2.78
C SER A 122 -6.92 -15.89 4.23
N ILE A 123 -6.13 -14.96 4.79
CA ILE A 123 -5.70 -14.97 6.21
C ILE A 123 -6.18 -13.69 6.89
N ASN A 124 -7.10 -13.81 7.82
CA ASN A 124 -7.95 -12.70 8.25
C ASN A 124 -7.98 -12.54 9.78
N SER A 125 -7.56 -11.40 10.33
CA SER A 125 -7.75 -11.06 11.75
C SER A 125 -8.58 -9.78 11.86
N LEU A 126 -9.87 -9.92 12.22
CA LEU A 126 -10.89 -8.91 11.91
C LEU A 126 -11.82 -8.61 13.10
N THR A 127 -12.44 -7.44 13.08
CA THR A 127 -13.50 -7.03 14.00
C THR A 127 -14.65 -6.34 13.25
N GLU A 128 -15.90 -6.59 13.65
CA GLU A 128 -17.10 -5.92 13.13
C GLU A 128 -17.58 -4.76 14.03
N GLY A 129 -16.93 -4.54 15.19
CA GLY A 129 -17.46 -3.67 16.24
C GLY A 129 -16.40 -2.87 17.00
N PRO A 130 -16.64 -2.56 18.29
CA PRO A 130 -15.82 -1.60 19.04
C PRO A 130 -14.51 -2.17 19.62
N GLY A 131 -14.32 -3.49 19.67
CA GLY A 131 -13.03 -4.11 20.00
C GLY A 131 -12.09 -4.09 18.81
N ASP A 132 -10.79 -4.05 19.05
CA ASP A 132 -9.76 -3.88 18.01
C ASP A 132 -9.58 -5.15 17.16
N ALA A 133 -9.14 -5.04 15.92
CA ALA A 133 -8.71 -6.21 15.14
C ALA A 133 -7.34 -6.73 15.61
N GLY A 134 -7.20 -8.06 15.68
CA GLY A 134 -5.95 -8.70 16.06
C GLY A 134 -4.85 -8.51 15.01
N LYS A 135 -3.59 -8.74 15.38
CA LYS A 135 -2.44 -8.58 14.46
C LYS A 135 -2.15 -9.85 13.68
N ILE A 136 -1.55 -9.72 12.50
CA ILE A 136 -1.06 -10.85 11.70
C ILE A 136 0.47 -10.83 11.64
N ILE A 137 1.11 -11.91 12.08
CA ILE A 137 2.57 -12.09 12.00
C ILE A 137 2.87 -13.36 11.20
N ILE A 138 3.53 -13.21 10.05
CA ILE A 138 3.96 -14.32 9.19
C ILE A 138 5.49 -14.36 9.17
N SER A 139 6.06 -15.55 9.35
CA SER A 139 7.51 -15.79 9.27
C SER A 139 7.80 -17.03 8.41
N THR A 140 8.45 -16.84 7.27
CA THR A 140 8.66 -17.85 6.22
C THR A 140 10.01 -17.66 5.49
N ASN A 141 10.37 -18.62 4.63
CA ASN A 141 11.38 -18.41 3.59
C ASN A 141 10.76 -17.76 2.35
N GLU A 142 9.63 -18.29 1.86
CA GLU A 142 8.88 -17.77 0.72
C GLU A 142 7.42 -17.52 1.13
N SER A 143 6.83 -16.43 0.62
CA SER A 143 5.40 -16.16 0.67
C SER A 143 4.89 -15.74 -0.70
N ILE A 144 3.96 -16.53 -1.26
CA ILE A 144 3.29 -16.22 -2.52
C ILE A 144 1.79 -16.06 -2.24
N LEU A 145 1.25 -14.92 -2.65
CA LEU A 145 -0.18 -14.67 -2.78
C LEU A 145 -0.49 -14.57 -4.27
N ASP A 146 -1.40 -15.39 -4.77
CA ASP A 146 -1.80 -15.41 -6.18
C ASP A 146 -3.32 -15.47 -6.33
N ASP A 147 -3.83 -14.88 -7.41
CA ASP A 147 -5.24 -14.91 -7.84
C ASP A 147 -6.24 -14.51 -6.74
N TYR A 148 -6.45 -13.20 -6.56
CA TYR A 148 -7.36 -12.57 -5.59
C TYR A 148 -7.13 -12.96 -4.11
N SER A 149 -5.97 -13.53 -3.78
CA SER A 149 -5.62 -13.95 -2.42
C SER A 149 -5.34 -12.77 -1.49
N SER A 150 -5.67 -12.92 -0.20
CA SER A 150 -5.55 -11.81 0.77
C SER A 150 -4.89 -12.16 2.11
N ILE A 151 -4.25 -11.15 2.71
CA ILE A 151 -3.96 -11.07 4.14
C ILE A 151 -4.60 -9.79 4.67
N ASP A 152 -5.54 -9.92 5.60
CA ASP A 152 -6.43 -8.83 6.03
C ASP A 152 -6.49 -8.70 7.56
N SER A 153 -6.14 -7.53 8.09
CA SER A 153 -6.15 -7.22 9.52
C SER A 153 -7.14 -6.09 9.87
N SER A 154 -8.14 -5.86 9.02
CA SER A 154 -9.02 -4.68 9.04
C SER A 154 -10.08 -4.66 10.14
N SER A 155 -10.52 -3.45 10.48
CA SER A 155 -11.68 -3.18 11.35
C SER A 155 -12.85 -2.61 10.56
N TYR A 156 -14.02 -3.22 10.71
CA TYR A 156 -15.29 -2.74 10.15
C TYR A 156 -16.17 -2.03 11.18
N GLY A 157 -15.70 -1.93 12.43
CA GLY A 157 -16.37 -1.22 13.53
C GLY A 157 -15.52 -0.09 14.09
N SER A 158 -15.88 0.42 15.27
CA SER A 158 -15.20 1.57 15.88
C SER A 158 -13.86 1.25 16.56
N GLY A 159 -13.47 -0.03 16.65
CA GLY A 159 -12.12 -0.42 17.12
C GLY A 159 -11.04 -0.23 16.05
N ASP A 160 -9.77 -0.29 16.46
CA ASP A 160 -8.60 -0.12 15.58
C ASP A 160 -8.39 -1.33 14.67
N ALA A 161 -7.74 -1.13 13.52
CA ALA A 161 -7.25 -2.21 12.66
C ALA A 161 -5.89 -2.76 13.14
N GLY A 162 -5.72 -4.07 13.04
CA GLY A 162 -4.55 -4.79 13.53
C GLY A 162 -3.32 -4.62 12.65
N ASN A 163 -2.12 -4.71 13.22
CA ASN A 163 -0.88 -4.54 12.44
C ASN A 163 -0.53 -5.83 11.67
N ILE A 164 -0.01 -5.69 10.45
CA ILE A 164 0.52 -6.83 9.66
C ILE A 164 2.05 -6.76 9.64
N GLN A 165 2.71 -7.86 9.97
CA GLN A 165 4.15 -8.02 9.83
C GLN A 165 4.49 -9.31 9.07
N ILE A 166 5.17 -9.19 7.93
CA ILE A 166 5.65 -10.33 7.13
C ILE A 166 7.18 -10.34 7.15
N ASN A 167 7.75 -11.39 7.72
CA ASN A 167 9.18 -11.70 7.70
C ASN A 167 9.39 -12.86 6.70
N THR A 168 9.75 -12.55 5.45
CA THR A 168 10.04 -13.56 4.41
C THR A 168 11.27 -13.17 3.62
N LYS A 169 12.01 -14.12 3.05
CA LYS A 169 13.10 -13.81 2.10
C LYS A 169 12.53 -13.37 0.76
N ASP A 170 11.55 -14.10 0.25
CA ASP A 170 10.89 -13.76 -1.00
C ASP A 170 9.39 -13.54 -0.75
N LEU A 171 8.88 -12.37 -1.16
CA LEU A 171 7.46 -12.04 -1.17
C LEU A 171 7.01 -11.79 -2.61
N LEU A 172 6.03 -12.57 -3.08
CA LEU A 172 5.39 -12.41 -4.38
C LEU A 172 3.89 -12.22 -4.20
N LEU A 173 3.36 -11.11 -4.70
CA LEU A 173 1.92 -10.91 -4.88
C LEU A 173 1.63 -10.84 -6.39
N THR A 174 0.71 -11.66 -6.86
CA THR A 174 0.28 -11.71 -8.27
C THR A 174 -1.25 -11.68 -8.39
N ASN A 175 -1.75 -11.24 -9.55
CA ASN A 175 -3.14 -11.37 -9.97
C ASN A 175 -4.16 -10.86 -8.93
N TYR A 176 -4.18 -9.55 -8.68
CA TYR A 176 -5.11 -8.85 -7.77
C TYR A 176 -5.01 -9.24 -6.29
N SER A 177 -3.93 -9.91 -5.89
CA SER A 177 -3.68 -10.24 -4.48
C SER A 177 -3.44 -9.00 -3.62
N MET A 178 -3.81 -9.07 -2.33
CA MET A 178 -3.86 -7.91 -1.42
C MET A 178 -3.27 -8.19 -0.04
N ILE A 179 -2.61 -7.18 0.54
CA ILE A 179 -2.32 -7.10 1.98
C ILE A 179 -2.94 -5.80 2.51
N THR A 180 -3.87 -5.89 3.46
CA THR A 180 -4.63 -4.74 3.97
C THR A 180 -4.71 -4.70 5.49
N SER A 181 -4.50 -3.51 6.05
CA SER A 181 -4.84 -3.19 7.43
C SER A 181 -5.56 -1.84 7.44
N SER A 182 -6.88 -1.92 7.30
CA SER A 182 -7.73 -0.76 7.04
C SER A 182 -8.82 -0.63 8.11
N ALA A 183 -9.24 0.59 8.42
CA ALA A 183 -10.36 0.85 9.30
C ALA A 183 -11.49 1.56 8.54
N TYR A 184 -12.67 0.98 8.56
CA TYR A 184 -13.82 1.41 7.74
C TYR A 184 -14.83 2.27 8.54
N MET A 185 -14.60 2.51 9.83
CA MET A 185 -15.47 3.36 10.67
C MET A 185 -14.69 4.42 11.48
N GLU A 186 -14.59 4.31 12.81
CA GLU A 186 -14.06 5.39 13.68
C GLU A 186 -12.63 5.16 14.21
N GLY A 187 -12.15 3.90 14.30
CA GLY A 187 -10.79 3.58 14.80
C GLY A 187 -9.68 3.83 13.77
N ALA A 188 -8.42 3.71 14.21
CA ALA A 188 -7.23 3.88 13.38
C ALA A 188 -7.00 2.70 12.42
N ALA A 189 -6.37 2.98 11.27
CA ALA A 189 -5.88 1.90 10.40
C ALA A 189 -4.48 1.42 10.85
N GLY A 190 -4.20 0.13 10.75
CA GLY A 190 -2.99 -0.47 11.29
C GLY A 190 -1.80 -0.44 10.32
N ASN A 191 -0.59 -0.59 10.87
CA ASN A 191 0.64 -0.54 10.07
C ASN A 191 0.89 -1.85 9.34
N ILE A 192 1.47 -1.77 8.14
CA ILE A 192 1.96 -2.94 7.39
C ILE A 192 3.49 -2.88 7.31
N SER A 193 4.16 -3.97 7.67
CA SER A 193 5.62 -4.07 7.66
C SER A 193 6.08 -5.33 6.94
N ILE A 194 6.74 -5.16 5.80
CA ILE A 194 7.46 -6.22 5.08
C ILE A 194 8.94 -6.10 5.42
N LEU A 195 9.52 -7.11 6.08
CA LEU A 195 10.82 -6.98 6.74
C LEU A 195 11.84 -8.02 6.28
N LYS A 196 13.05 -7.53 5.98
CA LYS A 196 14.27 -8.32 5.75
C LYS A 196 14.19 -9.27 4.54
N SER A 197 13.42 -8.90 3.51
CA SER A 197 13.33 -9.68 2.29
C SER A 197 14.58 -9.55 1.42
N ASP A 198 14.96 -10.61 0.73
CA ASP A 198 15.83 -10.53 -0.44
C ASP A 198 15.05 -9.92 -1.62
N ARG A 199 13.79 -10.32 -1.84
CA ARG A 199 12.97 -9.77 -2.93
C ARG A 199 11.53 -9.56 -2.51
N THR A 200 10.97 -8.45 -2.96
CA THR A 200 9.55 -8.15 -2.86
C THR A 200 9.05 -7.79 -4.26
N ILE A 201 8.06 -8.52 -4.75
CA ILE A 201 7.51 -8.38 -6.10
C ILE A 201 6.00 -8.27 -5.98
N LEU A 202 5.44 -7.17 -6.47
CA LEU A 202 4.02 -7.06 -6.73
C LEU A 202 3.83 -7.02 -8.25
N ASN A 203 2.91 -7.82 -8.74
CA ASN A 203 2.45 -7.82 -10.12
C ASN A 203 0.92 -7.72 -10.14
N ASN A 204 0.37 -6.62 -10.68
CA ASN A 204 -1.06 -6.31 -10.64
C ASN A 204 -1.69 -6.52 -9.24
N SER A 205 -1.01 -6.08 -8.16
CA SER A 205 -1.36 -6.43 -6.77
C SER A 205 -1.19 -5.25 -5.79
N LEU A 206 -1.79 -5.35 -4.59
CA LEU A 206 -1.96 -4.23 -3.67
C LEU A 206 -1.37 -4.48 -2.27
N ILE A 207 -0.74 -3.45 -1.69
CA ILE A 207 -0.46 -3.37 -0.24
C ILE A 207 -0.98 -2.02 0.25
N PHE A 208 -1.92 -2.01 1.21
CA PHE A 208 -2.53 -0.75 1.64
C PHE A 208 -3.01 -0.67 3.09
N SER A 209 -2.93 0.54 3.64
CA SER A 209 -3.63 0.91 4.88
C SER A 209 -4.59 2.05 4.56
N TYR A 210 -5.89 1.79 4.69
CA TYR A 210 -6.95 2.71 4.32
C TYR A 210 -7.81 3.11 5.52
N LEU A 211 -8.30 4.34 5.52
CA LEU A 211 -9.21 4.87 6.53
C LEU A 211 -10.41 5.53 5.84
N GLU A 212 -11.61 5.00 6.07
CA GLU A 212 -12.85 5.55 5.52
C GLU A 212 -13.36 6.75 6.33
N GLU A 213 -14.14 7.65 5.70
CA GLU A 213 -14.66 8.84 6.38
C GLU A 213 -15.81 8.49 7.33
N ASN A 214 -15.63 8.84 8.60
CA ASN A 214 -16.75 9.17 9.47
C ASN A 214 -16.56 10.57 10.06
N ALA A 215 -17.68 11.24 10.35
CA ALA A 215 -17.71 12.66 10.71
C ALA A 215 -16.92 13.03 11.98
N ASN A 216 -16.57 12.04 12.81
CA ASN A 216 -15.81 12.18 14.04
C ASN A 216 -14.38 11.62 13.97
N ASN A 217 -13.99 10.96 12.87
CA ASN A 217 -12.72 10.23 12.83
C ASN A 217 -11.53 11.22 12.83
N ILE A 218 -10.84 11.29 13.97
CA ILE A 218 -9.67 12.13 14.24
C ILE A 218 -8.35 11.37 14.12
N GLU A 219 -8.41 10.09 13.78
CA GLU A 219 -7.29 9.17 13.88
C GLU A 219 -6.44 9.23 12.60
N ASN A 220 -5.50 8.31 12.42
CA ASN A 220 -4.60 8.35 11.25
C ASN A 220 -4.54 6.99 10.58
N CYS A 221 -4.26 6.96 9.28
CA CYS A 221 -3.96 5.69 8.62
C CYS A 221 -2.61 5.14 9.14
N GLY A 222 -2.49 3.83 9.11
CA GLY A 222 -1.25 3.14 9.42
C GLY A 222 -0.16 3.44 8.40
N ASN A 223 1.09 3.30 8.83
CA ASN A 223 2.26 3.47 7.97
C ASN A 223 2.57 2.16 7.23
N ILE A 224 3.16 2.26 6.05
CA ILE A 224 3.68 1.11 5.32
C ILE A 224 5.21 1.15 5.34
N ASN A 225 5.82 0.08 5.83
CA ASN A 225 7.28 -0.08 5.88
C ASN A 225 7.68 -1.29 5.02
N ILE A 226 8.61 -1.11 4.09
CA ILE A 226 9.18 -2.20 3.29
C ILE A 226 10.70 -2.14 3.42
N ASP A 227 11.32 -3.22 3.90
CA ASP A 227 12.78 -3.39 4.03
C ASP A 227 13.21 -4.64 3.26
N THR A 228 13.85 -4.46 2.10
CA THR A 228 14.15 -5.53 1.14
C THR A 228 15.44 -5.28 0.36
N ASN A 229 16.05 -6.30 -0.25
CA ASN A 229 17.20 -6.07 -1.15
C ASN A 229 16.75 -5.57 -2.53
N TYR A 230 15.60 -6.05 -3.03
CA TYR A 230 15.03 -5.67 -4.33
C TYR A 230 13.50 -5.50 -4.23
N LEU A 231 12.96 -4.36 -4.68
CA LEU A 231 11.51 -4.11 -4.76
C LEU A 231 11.09 -3.86 -6.22
N TYR A 232 10.13 -4.67 -6.68
CA TYR A 232 9.53 -4.54 -8.01
C TYR A 232 8.02 -4.30 -7.89
N LEU A 233 7.53 -3.21 -8.49
CA LEU A 233 6.12 -2.87 -8.59
C LEU A 233 5.73 -2.81 -10.07
N LYS A 234 4.96 -3.79 -10.54
CA LYS A 234 4.71 -4.05 -11.97
C LYS A 234 3.23 -4.19 -12.28
N GLU A 235 2.87 -3.96 -13.55
CA GLU A 235 1.58 -4.34 -14.13
C GLU A 235 0.35 -3.81 -13.37
N GLY A 236 0.39 -2.57 -12.86
CA GLY A 236 -0.71 -1.97 -12.09
C GLY A 236 -0.56 -2.11 -10.57
N SER A 237 0.60 -2.52 -10.07
CA SER A 237 0.79 -2.74 -8.62
C SER A 237 0.86 -1.47 -7.80
N VAL A 238 0.24 -1.50 -6.62
CA VAL A 238 0.11 -0.32 -5.77
C VAL A 238 0.59 -0.60 -4.34
N VAL A 239 1.35 0.35 -3.79
CA VAL A 239 1.60 0.46 -2.35
C VAL A 239 1.05 1.79 -1.86
N TYR A 240 0.00 1.80 -1.03
CA TYR A 240 -0.64 3.06 -0.64
C TYR A 240 -1.15 3.16 0.80
N THR A 241 -1.01 4.35 1.36
CA THR A 241 -1.76 4.80 2.54
C THR A 241 -2.79 5.84 2.10
N SER A 242 -4.05 5.70 2.50
CA SER A 242 -5.09 6.60 2.03
C SER A 242 -6.18 6.85 3.05
N THR A 243 -6.59 8.11 3.16
CA THR A 243 -7.70 8.56 4.01
C THR A 243 -8.78 9.19 3.14
N TYR A 244 -10.04 9.01 3.54
CA TYR A 244 -11.15 9.85 3.10
C TYR A 244 -11.56 10.75 4.28
N GLY A 245 -11.64 12.08 4.07
CA GLY A 245 -12.17 13.03 5.07
C GLY A 245 -11.16 13.70 6.02
N GLY A 246 -11.43 13.63 7.33
CA GLY A 246 -10.81 14.51 8.34
C GLY A 246 -9.40 14.10 8.82
N CYS A 247 -9.09 12.82 8.74
CA CYS A 247 -7.97 12.10 9.32
C CYS A 247 -6.70 12.14 8.42
N ASN A 248 -5.48 11.95 8.95
CA ASN A 248 -4.27 12.03 8.10
C ASN A 248 -3.88 10.68 7.50
N ALA A 249 -3.34 10.69 6.28
CA ALA A 249 -2.76 9.50 5.68
C ALA A 249 -1.41 9.14 6.32
N GLY A 250 -1.13 7.85 6.41
CA GLY A 250 0.10 7.32 6.99
C GLY A 250 1.32 7.58 6.10
N ASN A 251 2.53 7.46 6.67
CA ASN A 251 3.77 7.59 5.92
C ASN A 251 4.12 6.26 5.23
N ILE A 252 4.92 6.34 4.16
CA ILE A 252 5.48 5.17 3.49
C ILE A 252 7.00 5.24 3.58
N SER A 253 7.63 4.25 4.20
CA SER A 253 9.08 4.12 4.27
C SER A 253 9.54 2.87 3.52
N ILE A 254 10.24 3.07 2.40
CA ILE A 254 10.72 2.01 1.53
C ILE A 254 12.25 2.03 1.53
N LYS A 255 12.83 0.99 2.12
CA LYS A 255 14.27 0.74 2.20
C LYS A 255 14.59 -0.43 1.29
N VAL A 256 15.30 -0.14 0.20
CA VAL A 256 15.65 -1.13 -0.82
C VAL A 256 17.16 -1.11 -1.03
N LYS A 257 17.86 -2.18 -0.66
CA LYS A 257 19.34 -2.16 -0.65
C LYS A 257 19.97 -1.93 -2.03
N GLU A 258 19.40 -2.53 -3.09
CA GLU A 258 20.03 -2.57 -4.41
C GLU A 258 19.21 -1.87 -5.51
N LEU A 259 17.94 -2.26 -5.72
CA LEU A 259 17.09 -1.69 -6.78
C LEU A 259 15.61 -1.63 -6.40
N LEU A 260 15.07 -0.41 -6.40
CA LEU A 260 13.63 -0.12 -6.50
C LEU A 260 13.27 0.09 -7.99
N GLU A 261 12.37 -0.73 -8.53
CA GLU A 261 11.86 -0.58 -9.90
C GLU A 261 10.32 -0.53 -9.92
N LEU A 262 9.80 0.58 -10.42
CA LEU A 262 8.38 0.85 -10.59
C LEU A 262 8.04 0.94 -12.08
N SER A 263 7.27 -0.02 -12.61
CA SER A 263 6.91 -0.11 -14.03
C SER A 263 5.40 0.09 -14.19
N GLY A 264 5.02 1.24 -14.75
CA GLY A 264 3.69 1.82 -14.56
C GLY A 264 2.64 1.53 -15.63
N TRP A 265 2.66 0.39 -16.31
CA TRP A 265 1.57 0.01 -17.22
C TRP A 265 1.01 -1.36 -16.86
N SER A 266 -0.31 -1.44 -16.64
CA SER A 266 -1.01 -2.73 -16.61
C SER A 266 -1.47 -3.13 -18.03
N PRO A 267 -1.07 -4.31 -18.54
CA PRO A 267 -1.64 -4.87 -19.77
C PRO A 267 -3.11 -5.28 -19.60
N PHE A 268 -3.55 -5.50 -18.36
CA PHE A 268 -4.87 -6.02 -18.02
C PHE A 268 -5.89 -4.89 -17.92
N GLN A 269 -6.52 -4.57 -19.06
CA GLN A 269 -7.81 -3.88 -19.05
C GLN A 269 -8.91 -4.92 -18.82
N ASP A 270 -9.15 -5.25 -17.55
CA ASP A 270 -10.36 -5.97 -17.18
C ASP A 270 -11.56 -5.01 -17.32
N THR A 271 -12.43 -5.31 -18.30
CA THR A 271 -13.63 -4.52 -18.58
C THR A 271 -14.81 -4.85 -17.67
N ASP A 272 -14.70 -5.92 -16.89
CA ASP A 272 -15.83 -6.56 -16.22
C ASP A 272 -15.82 -6.27 -14.70
N THR A 273 -14.65 -6.15 -14.07
CA THR A 273 -14.53 -5.84 -12.62
C THR A 273 -14.50 -4.35 -12.27
N ASN A 274 -14.26 -3.46 -13.24
CA ASN A 274 -14.17 -2.00 -13.04
C ASN A 274 -13.04 -1.54 -12.07
N MET A 275 -12.12 -2.44 -11.70
CA MET A 275 -11.00 -2.20 -10.77
C MET A 275 -9.74 -1.68 -11.49
N TYR A 276 -9.79 -0.44 -11.97
CA TYR A 276 -8.72 0.15 -12.79
C TYR A 276 -7.50 0.62 -11.99
N ASN A 277 -6.46 -0.22 -11.90
CA ASN A 277 -5.09 0.25 -11.68
C ASN A 277 -4.33 0.27 -13.03
N ASP A 278 -4.64 1.27 -13.86
CA ASP A 278 -3.95 1.50 -15.15
C ASP A 278 -2.42 1.64 -15.01
N PHE A 279 -1.95 2.09 -13.83
CA PHE A 279 -0.55 2.37 -13.54
C PHE A 279 -0.12 1.77 -12.20
N SER A 280 1.13 1.34 -12.11
CA SER A 280 1.77 1.01 -10.82
C SER A 280 2.18 2.30 -10.09
N TYR A 281 1.93 2.39 -8.77
CA TYR A 281 2.30 3.58 -7.98
C TYR A 281 2.60 3.33 -6.50
N ILE A 282 3.35 4.27 -5.90
CA ILE A 282 3.54 4.39 -4.45
C ILE A 282 2.89 5.69 -3.98
N SER A 283 2.02 5.65 -2.94
CA SER A 283 1.28 6.85 -2.56
C SER A 283 0.84 6.98 -1.11
N SER A 284 0.99 8.17 -0.56
CA SER A 284 0.20 8.61 0.59
C SER A 284 -0.77 9.70 0.13
N SER A 285 -2.08 9.54 0.33
CA SER A 285 -3.07 10.50 -0.21
C SER A 285 -4.26 10.74 0.69
N SER A 286 -4.81 11.95 0.63
CA SER A 286 -6.04 12.36 1.30
C SER A 286 -7.09 12.80 0.29
N PHE A 287 -8.22 12.07 0.29
CA PHE A 287 -9.34 12.23 -0.62
C PHE A 287 -10.59 12.72 0.11
N GLY A 288 -11.59 13.18 -0.66
CA GLY A 288 -12.87 13.64 -0.13
C GLY A 288 -13.08 15.16 -0.26
N THR A 289 -14.32 15.57 -0.51
CA THR A 289 -14.70 16.99 -0.58
C THR A 289 -14.86 17.53 0.83
N ASN A 290 -14.04 18.52 1.21
CA ASN A 290 -13.85 19.06 2.57
C ASN A 290 -12.86 18.28 3.47
N ALA A 291 -12.13 17.32 2.91
CA ALA A 291 -11.10 16.58 3.64
C ALA A 291 -10.03 17.52 4.22
N LYS A 292 -9.85 17.50 5.53
CA LYS A 292 -8.83 18.28 6.26
C LYS A 292 -7.54 17.50 6.51
N GLY A 293 -7.60 16.18 6.31
CA GLY A 293 -6.48 15.27 6.45
C GLY A 293 -5.28 15.63 5.59
N ASN A 294 -4.10 15.70 6.17
CA ASN A 294 -2.86 15.83 5.41
C ASN A 294 -2.50 14.48 4.78
N ALA A 295 -1.80 14.50 3.65
CA ALA A 295 -1.12 13.31 3.16
C ALA A 295 0.18 13.08 3.96
N GLY A 296 0.54 11.82 4.16
CA GLY A 296 1.80 11.42 4.76
C GLY A 296 2.99 11.59 3.82
N SER A 297 4.19 11.51 4.39
CA SER A 297 5.44 11.58 3.62
C SER A 297 5.84 10.22 3.05
N ILE A 298 6.63 10.24 1.98
CA ILE A 298 7.18 9.05 1.33
C ILE A 298 8.70 9.13 1.38
N ASP A 299 9.33 8.21 2.11
CA ASP A 299 10.78 8.14 2.31
C ASP A 299 11.35 6.93 1.56
N LEU A 300 12.24 7.19 0.60
CA LEU A 300 12.83 6.17 -0.27
C LEU A 300 14.35 6.11 -0.08
N TYR A 301 14.86 4.93 0.26
CA TYR A 301 16.29 4.66 0.36
C TYR A 301 16.63 3.56 -0.65
N SER A 302 17.44 3.85 -1.67
CA SER A 302 17.97 2.81 -2.55
C SER A 302 19.17 3.29 -3.37
N LYS A 303 20.12 2.40 -3.65
CA LYS A 303 21.21 2.68 -4.60
C LYS A 303 20.66 3.03 -5.99
N ILE A 304 19.68 2.27 -6.48
CA ILE A 304 19.08 2.51 -7.79
C ILE A 304 17.56 2.62 -7.62
N ILE A 305 17.01 3.74 -8.08
CA ILE A 305 15.57 3.94 -8.22
C ILE A 305 15.26 4.13 -9.70
N ARG A 306 14.45 3.23 -10.26
CA ARG A 306 13.90 3.33 -11.62
C ARG A 306 12.40 3.50 -11.56
N ILE A 307 11.90 4.54 -12.20
CA ILE A 307 10.47 4.77 -12.37
C ILE A 307 10.22 4.88 -13.87
N LYS A 308 9.56 3.87 -14.43
CA LYS A 308 9.49 3.65 -15.86
C LYS A 308 8.08 3.38 -16.36
N ASP A 309 7.88 3.61 -17.67
CA ASP A 309 6.67 3.30 -18.43
C ASP A 309 5.36 3.75 -17.75
N GLY A 310 5.32 5.00 -17.26
CA GLY A 310 4.15 5.60 -16.62
C GLY A 310 4.10 5.48 -15.09
N GLY A 311 5.14 4.95 -14.44
CA GLY A 311 5.17 4.70 -12.99
C GLY A 311 5.14 5.99 -12.16
N LYS A 312 4.47 5.97 -11.01
CA LYS A 312 4.19 7.20 -10.23
C LYS A 312 4.54 7.06 -8.75
N ILE A 313 5.22 8.06 -8.19
CA ILE A 313 5.37 8.22 -6.74
C ILE A 313 4.73 9.55 -6.38
N TRP A 314 3.73 9.55 -5.49
CA TRP A 314 2.98 10.77 -5.24
C TRP A 314 2.45 10.91 -3.80
N SER A 315 2.56 12.12 -3.25
CA SER A 315 1.89 12.49 -2.00
C SER A 315 0.90 13.61 -2.31
N LYS A 316 -0.40 13.39 -2.10
CA LYS A 316 -1.44 14.27 -2.65
C LYS A 316 -2.61 14.50 -1.74
N THR A 317 -3.13 15.72 -1.76
CA THR A 317 -4.42 16.04 -1.14
C THR A 317 -5.37 16.62 -2.17
N TYR A 318 -6.64 16.24 -2.07
CA TYR A 318 -7.68 16.72 -2.99
C TYR A 318 -8.54 17.84 -2.38
N SER A 319 -8.39 18.16 -1.07
CA SER A 319 -9.12 19.24 -0.39
C SER A 319 -8.25 20.15 0.52
N LEU A 320 -8.61 20.36 1.78
CA LEU A 320 -8.03 21.41 2.64
C LEU A 320 -6.70 21.02 3.29
N GLY A 321 -6.42 19.73 3.46
CA GLY A 321 -5.15 19.24 4.03
C GLY A 321 -3.94 19.46 3.11
N ASN A 322 -2.73 19.42 3.68
CA ASN A 322 -1.48 19.61 2.94
C ASN A 322 -0.92 18.29 2.42
N ALA A 323 -0.24 18.31 1.27
CA ALA A 323 0.50 17.14 0.79
C ALA A 323 1.78 16.91 1.63
N GLY A 324 2.16 15.64 1.80
CA GLY A 324 3.37 15.24 2.51
C GLY A 324 4.62 15.33 1.63
N ASN A 325 5.79 15.27 2.25
CA ASN A 325 7.05 15.38 1.50
C ASN A 325 7.37 14.06 0.78
N ILE A 326 8.11 14.12 -0.32
CA ILE A 326 8.73 12.94 -0.95
C ILE A 326 10.24 13.10 -0.85
N ASN A 327 10.90 12.17 -0.17
CA ASN A 327 12.31 12.21 0.12
C ASN A 327 13.02 11.00 -0.51
N ILE A 328 14.06 11.25 -1.30
CA ILE A 328 14.96 10.23 -1.86
C ILE A 328 16.34 10.42 -1.24
N TYR A 329 16.82 9.37 -0.59
CA TYR A 329 18.05 9.39 0.21
C TYR A 329 19.18 8.61 -0.46
N ASP A 330 20.28 9.33 -0.70
CA ASP A 330 21.63 8.87 -1.05
C ASP A 330 21.70 7.80 -2.15
N ALA A 331 20.89 7.95 -3.20
CA ALA A 331 20.92 7.05 -4.35
C ALA A 331 22.21 7.20 -5.18
N GLU A 332 22.69 6.11 -5.78
CA GLU A 332 23.69 6.15 -6.84
C GLU A 332 23.06 6.63 -8.15
N LEU A 333 21.84 6.15 -8.47
CA LEU A 333 21.09 6.52 -9.66
C LEU A 333 19.59 6.68 -9.37
N LEU A 334 19.04 7.84 -9.70
CA LEU A 334 17.61 8.05 -9.89
C LEU A 334 17.31 8.21 -11.39
N HIS A 335 16.56 7.28 -11.98
CA HIS A 335 16.23 7.30 -13.41
C HIS A 335 14.72 7.22 -13.63
N LEU A 336 14.14 8.32 -14.09
CA LEU A 336 12.76 8.38 -14.57
C LEU A 336 12.80 8.33 -16.10
N PHE A 337 12.06 7.40 -16.72
CA PHE A 337 11.94 7.28 -18.17
C PHE A 337 10.59 6.64 -18.58
N GLY A 338 10.36 6.43 -19.88
CA GLY A 338 9.15 5.79 -20.39
C GLY A 338 7.86 6.61 -20.24
N TYR A 339 6.89 6.28 -21.10
CA TYR A 339 5.60 6.98 -21.22
C TYR A 339 4.57 6.00 -21.79
N ASP A 340 3.45 5.81 -21.10
CA ASP A 340 2.36 4.94 -21.56
C ASP A 340 1.02 5.69 -21.66
N LYS A 341 0.21 5.40 -22.69
CA LYS A 341 -1.19 5.86 -22.90
C LYS A 341 -1.53 7.26 -22.33
N ASN A 342 -0.66 8.25 -22.55
CA ASN A 342 -0.73 9.66 -22.10
C ASN A 342 -0.15 10.03 -20.73
N ASN A 343 0.45 9.09 -20.01
CA ASN A 343 1.01 9.22 -18.67
C ASN A 343 2.54 9.11 -18.74
N ALA A 344 3.22 10.16 -18.28
CA ALA A 344 4.67 10.13 -18.04
C ALA A 344 4.95 9.54 -16.67
N SER A 345 6.11 8.89 -16.51
CA SER A 345 6.60 8.51 -15.18
C SER A 345 6.91 9.77 -14.35
N CYS A 346 6.57 9.79 -13.06
CA CYS A 346 6.63 11.03 -12.27
C CYS A 346 6.85 10.85 -10.76
N ILE A 347 7.37 11.90 -10.13
CA ILE A 347 7.36 12.11 -8.68
C ILE A 347 6.61 13.41 -8.41
N ILE A 348 5.50 13.35 -7.65
CA ILE A 348 4.56 14.48 -7.53
C ILE A 348 4.11 14.67 -6.07
N SER A 349 4.46 15.79 -5.44
CA SER A 349 3.91 16.18 -4.13
C SER A 349 3.04 17.43 -4.27
N THR A 350 1.73 17.27 -4.40
CA THR A 350 0.83 18.38 -4.79
C THR A 350 -0.42 18.46 -3.92
N GLY A 351 -0.70 19.66 -3.43
CA GLY A 351 -1.94 19.97 -2.71
C GLY A 351 -3.16 20.08 -3.64
N SER A 352 -4.29 20.51 -3.10
CA SER A 352 -5.55 20.54 -3.83
C SER A 352 -5.57 21.51 -5.02
N ASN A 353 -6.17 21.05 -6.11
CA ASN A 353 -6.41 21.88 -7.30
C ASN A 353 -7.53 22.91 -7.13
N PHE A 354 -8.29 22.87 -6.02
CA PHE A 354 -9.50 23.67 -5.82
C PHE A 354 -9.60 24.34 -4.44
N ASN A 355 -8.69 24.03 -3.51
CA ASN A 355 -8.75 24.48 -2.11
C ASN A 355 -7.40 25.02 -1.63
N SER A 356 -7.30 25.38 -0.35
CA SER A 356 -6.14 26.07 0.25
C SER A 356 -5.01 25.17 0.77
N GLY A 357 -5.10 23.84 0.64
CA GLY A 357 -4.09 22.92 1.15
C GLY A 357 -2.77 23.02 0.40
N ASN A 358 -1.64 23.19 1.10
CA ASN A 358 -0.33 23.40 0.47
C ASN A 358 0.22 22.10 -0.15
N ALA A 359 1.08 22.23 -1.15
CA ALA A 359 1.91 21.13 -1.65
C ALA A 359 3.09 20.84 -0.71
N GLY A 360 3.55 19.58 -0.70
CA GLY A 360 4.73 19.15 0.05
C GLY A 360 6.01 19.33 -0.77
N ASN A 361 7.16 19.15 -0.13
CA ASN A 361 8.46 19.30 -0.80
C ASN A 361 8.89 17.99 -1.48
N ILE A 362 9.70 18.09 -2.52
CA ILE A 362 10.45 16.95 -3.09
C ILE A 362 11.93 17.17 -2.78
N ASN A 363 12.52 16.28 -1.98
CA ASN A 363 13.94 16.34 -1.59
C ASN A 363 14.68 15.12 -2.18
N ILE A 364 15.74 15.34 -2.95
CA ILE A 364 16.48 14.28 -3.64
C ILE A 364 17.97 14.42 -3.36
N SER A 365 18.55 13.41 -2.71
CA SER A 365 19.99 13.16 -2.64
C SER A 365 20.33 11.98 -3.55
N ALA A 366 21.03 12.24 -4.66
CA ALA A 366 21.42 11.18 -5.60
C ALA A 366 22.69 11.58 -6.40
N LYS A 367 23.58 10.61 -6.71
CA LYS A 367 24.82 10.86 -7.47
C LYS A 367 24.59 11.14 -8.94
N GLU A 368 23.70 10.37 -9.58
CA GLU A 368 23.24 10.63 -10.94
C GLU A 368 21.70 10.69 -10.98
N ILE A 369 21.17 11.71 -11.67
CA ILE A 369 19.74 11.86 -11.92
C ILE A 369 19.50 11.96 -13.42
N ARG A 370 18.62 11.11 -13.96
CA ARG A 370 18.19 11.12 -15.36
C ARG A 370 16.68 11.22 -15.43
N LEU A 371 16.19 12.29 -16.07
CA LEU A 371 14.80 12.51 -16.40
C LEU A 371 14.66 12.46 -17.92
N GLU A 372 14.00 11.43 -18.44
CA GLU A 372 13.85 11.16 -19.88
C GLU A 372 12.35 11.03 -20.25
N ASP A 373 12.00 10.98 -21.54
CA ASP A 373 10.64 10.59 -22.01
C ASP A 373 9.43 11.33 -21.40
N ALA A 374 9.50 12.66 -21.25
CA ALA A 374 8.43 13.52 -20.71
C ALA A 374 8.23 13.48 -19.18
N THR A 375 9.19 12.93 -18.43
CA THR A 375 9.08 12.72 -16.99
C THR A 375 9.03 14.02 -16.17
N GLN A 376 8.41 13.93 -15.00
CA GLN A 376 8.01 15.08 -14.20
C GLN A 376 8.42 14.94 -12.73
N LEU A 377 9.07 15.98 -12.19
CA LEU A 377 9.15 16.26 -10.76
C LEU A 377 8.28 17.48 -10.49
N ASP A 378 7.21 17.35 -9.71
CA ASP A 378 6.21 18.42 -9.59
C ASP A 378 5.71 18.64 -8.15
N THR A 379 5.78 19.90 -7.71
CA THR A 379 5.21 20.38 -6.44
C THR A 379 4.19 21.51 -6.63
N SER A 380 3.71 21.68 -7.86
CA SER A 380 2.80 22.77 -8.24
C SER A 380 1.41 22.67 -7.63
N ILE A 381 0.71 23.80 -7.57
CA ILE A 381 -0.66 23.89 -7.07
C ILE A 381 -1.54 24.71 -8.01
N LEU A 382 -2.76 24.23 -8.25
CA LEU A 382 -3.77 24.95 -9.03
C LEU A 382 -4.75 25.76 -8.16
N GLY A 383 -4.89 25.40 -6.88
CA GLY A 383 -5.69 26.09 -5.87
C GLY A 383 -4.97 27.26 -5.18
N SER A 384 -5.52 27.73 -4.06
CA SER A 384 -5.04 28.91 -3.32
C SER A 384 -3.92 28.62 -2.29
N GLY A 385 -3.57 27.36 -2.06
CA GLY A 385 -2.41 26.99 -1.25
C GLY A 385 -1.07 27.38 -1.90
N ASN A 386 0.04 27.18 -1.20
CA ASN A 386 1.39 27.38 -1.73
C ASN A 386 1.93 26.10 -2.40
N ALA A 387 2.76 26.26 -3.42
CA ALA A 387 3.54 25.16 -4.00
C ALA A 387 4.73 24.80 -3.09
N GLY A 388 5.17 23.53 -3.15
CA GLY A 388 6.28 23.03 -2.34
C GLY A 388 7.64 23.28 -2.98
N ASN A 389 8.73 23.20 -2.21
CA ASN A 389 10.07 23.34 -2.76
C ASN A 389 10.55 22.04 -3.41
N ILE A 390 11.43 22.15 -4.42
CA ILE A 390 12.19 21.02 -4.96
C ILE A 390 13.67 21.25 -4.65
N ILE A 391 14.27 20.35 -3.88
CA ILE A 391 15.67 20.40 -3.47
C ILE A 391 16.39 19.18 -4.02
N ILE A 392 17.36 19.40 -4.90
CA ILE A 392 18.22 18.36 -5.47
C ILE A 392 19.66 18.62 -5.03
N GLN A 393 20.29 17.64 -4.40
CA GLN A 393 21.62 17.76 -3.81
C GLN A 393 22.48 16.52 -4.03
N ASN A 394 23.78 16.65 -3.74
CA ASN A 394 24.79 15.59 -3.80
C ASN A 394 25.02 14.96 -5.20
N ALA A 395 24.55 15.61 -6.27
CA ALA A 395 24.61 15.09 -7.64
C ALA A 395 25.91 15.45 -8.38
N ASN A 396 26.58 14.45 -8.92
CA ASN A 396 27.70 14.64 -9.85
C ASN A 396 27.16 14.98 -11.25
N LYS A 397 25.97 14.46 -11.59
CA LYS A 397 25.34 14.66 -12.89
C LYS A 397 23.82 14.65 -12.84
N ILE A 398 23.20 15.62 -13.49
CA ILE A 398 21.76 15.70 -13.73
C ILE A 398 21.51 15.88 -15.23
N VAL A 399 20.65 15.03 -15.81
CA VAL A 399 20.23 15.13 -17.22
C VAL A 399 18.71 15.24 -17.32
N LEU A 400 18.23 16.28 -18.00
CA LEU A 400 16.83 16.49 -18.34
C LEU A 400 16.64 16.42 -19.86
N GLY A 401 16.00 15.35 -20.33
CA GLY A 401 15.64 15.12 -21.72
C GLY A 401 16.64 14.27 -22.50
N ASN A 402 16.09 13.34 -23.28
CA ASN A 402 16.76 12.48 -24.26
C ASN A 402 16.35 12.84 -25.70
N GLU A 403 17.06 12.29 -26.69
CA GLU A 403 16.68 12.44 -28.10
C GLU A 403 15.31 11.80 -28.38
N ARG A 404 14.61 12.32 -29.40
CA ARG A 404 13.26 11.85 -29.75
C ARG A 404 13.30 10.41 -30.30
N THR A 405 12.86 9.44 -29.50
CA THR A 405 12.88 8.01 -29.83
C THR A 405 11.51 7.40 -30.20
N SER A 406 10.41 8.17 -30.25
CA SER A 406 9.07 7.61 -30.53
C SER A 406 8.17 8.45 -31.44
N GLU A 407 7.39 7.78 -32.28
CA GLU A 407 6.62 8.31 -33.41
C GLU A 407 5.42 9.22 -33.07
N SER A 408 4.99 9.29 -31.80
CA SER A 408 3.66 9.79 -31.41
C SER A 408 3.47 11.32 -31.38
N GLY A 409 4.49 12.12 -31.73
CA GLY A 409 4.38 13.57 -31.91
C GLY A 409 4.05 14.42 -30.67
N LYS A 410 3.76 13.80 -29.52
CA LYS A 410 3.44 14.51 -28.26
C LYS A 410 4.70 15.12 -27.64
N ASN A 411 4.49 16.21 -26.90
CA ASN A 411 5.54 17.08 -26.41
C ASN A 411 6.29 16.46 -25.22
N LYS A 412 7.23 15.54 -25.48
CA LYS A 412 8.02 14.79 -24.48
C LYS A 412 9.08 15.62 -23.70
N ARG A 413 8.73 16.84 -23.28
CA ARG A 413 9.62 17.68 -22.46
C ARG A 413 9.63 17.13 -21.04
N CYS A 414 10.82 16.90 -20.50
CA CYS A 414 10.94 16.60 -19.07
C CYS A 414 10.83 17.91 -18.28
N SER A 415 10.27 17.87 -17.07
CA SER A 415 10.03 19.07 -16.28
C SER A 415 10.33 18.89 -14.80
N ILE A 416 10.93 19.94 -14.20
CA ILE A 416 11.00 20.14 -12.76
C ILE A 416 10.23 21.42 -12.45
N THR A 417 9.11 21.31 -11.74
CA THR A 417 8.13 22.40 -11.59
C THR A 417 7.73 22.63 -10.14
N SER A 418 7.82 23.88 -9.70
CA SER A 418 7.14 24.37 -8.51
C SER A 418 6.39 25.64 -8.90
N GLN A 419 5.12 25.48 -9.25
CA GLN A 419 4.29 26.55 -9.79
C GLN A 419 3.05 26.81 -8.94
N SER A 420 2.76 28.09 -8.70
CA SER A 420 1.41 28.53 -8.36
C SER A 420 0.65 28.89 -9.63
N ALA A 421 -0.51 28.26 -9.87
CA ALA A 421 -1.29 28.45 -11.09
C ALA A 421 -2.66 29.12 -10.87
N SER A 422 -3.06 29.37 -9.62
CA SER A 422 -4.38 29.97 -9.34
C SER A 422 -4.49 31.39 -9.86
N LYS A 423 -5.56 31.65 -10.60
CA LYS A 423 -5.92 32.98 -11.13
C LYS A 423 -6.84 33.76 -10.19
N GLU A 424 -7.15 33.22 -9.03
CA GLU A 424 -8.09 33.81 -8.08
C GLU A 424 -7.41 34.81 -7.14
N ALA A 425 -8.21 35.70 -6.54
CA ALA A 425 -7.73 36.62 -5.51
C ALA A 425 -7.35 35.82 -4.25
N GLY A 426 -6.06 35.82 -3.90
CA GLY A 426 -5.53 34.98 -2.83
C GLY A 426 -4.81 33.70 -3.31
N ALA A 427 -4.41 33.63 -4.57
CA ALA A 427 -3.48 32.61 -5.06
C ALA A 427 -2.19 32.57 -4.22
N GLY A 428 -1.81 31.38 -3.74
CA GLY A 428 -0.60 31.18 -2.94
C GLY A 428 0.69 31.32 -3.75
N LYS A 429 1.83 31.21 -3.08
CA LYS A 429 3.15 31.40 -3.68
C LYS A 429 3.61 30.15 -4.42
N ALA A 430 4.38 30.34 -5.48
CA ALA A 430 5.23 29.27 -6.00
C ALA A 430 6.37 28.97 -5.01
N GLY A 431 6.86 27.73 -5.01
CA GLY A 431 8.00 27.30 -4.19
C GLY A 431 9.31 27.40 -4.95
N ASN A 432 10.41 27.19 -4.24
CA ASN A 432 11.75 27.38 -4.76
C ASN A 432 12.31 26.08 -5.37
N ILE A 433 13.19 26.19 -6.37
CA ILE A 433 13.90 25.03 -6.95
C ILE A 433 15.41 25.18 -6.78
N SER A 434 15.95 24.47 -5.79
CA SER A 434 17.38 24.48 -5.47
C SER A 434 18.07 23.23 -6.03
N ILE A 435 19.01 23.41 -6.96
CA ILE A 435 19.76 22.32 -7.60
C ILE A 435 21.26 22.49 -7.37
N PHE A 436 21.86 21.57 -6.61
CA PHE A 436 23.28 21.51 -6.31
C PHE A 436 23.91 20.32 -7.01
N SER A 437 24.57 20.57 -8.15
CA SER A 437 25.26 19.55 -8.93
C SER A 437 26.55 20.05 -9.59
N GLU A 438 27.51 19.16 -9.81
CA GLU A 438 28.70 19.45 -10.62
C GLU A 438 28.34 19.68 -12.10
N ASN A 439 27.36 18.94 -12.64
CA ASN A 439 26.97 19.00 -14.05
C ASN A 439 25.44 18.95 -14.20
N LEU A 440 24.85 19.97 -14.83
CA LEU A 440 23.44 20.03 -15.18
C LEU A 440 23.26 20.15 -16.69
N GLU A 441 22.65 19.15 -17.32
CA GLU A 441 22.36 19.10 -18.75
C GLU A 441 20.84 19.20 -18.99
N VAL A 442 20.34 20.36 -19.41
CA VAL A 442 18.92 20.52 -19.80
C VAL A 442 18.80 20.56 -21.32
N LYS A 443 18.11 19.57 -21.90
CA LYS A 443 18.11 19.29 -23.34
C LYS A 443 16.70 19.16 -23.92
N TYR A 444 16.61 19.23 -25.25
CA TYR A 444 15.42 18.93 -26.05
C TYR A 444 14.13 19.67 -25.62
N ALA A 445 14.29 20.94 -25.21
CA ALA A 445 13.23 21.80 -24.66
C ALA A 445 12.58 21.33 -23.35
N SER A 446 13.22 20.41 -22.63
CA SER A 446 12.97 20.19 -21.19
C SER A 446 13.24 21.47 -20.41
N TYR A 447 12.63 21.63 -19.25
CA TYR A 447 12.65 22.90 -18.52
C TYR A 447 12.58 22.72 -17.00
N ILE A 448 13.11 23.71 -16.29
CA ILE A 448 12.99 23.89 -14.85
C ILE A 448 12.21 25.19 -14.66
N PHE A 449 11.17 25.19 -13.82
CA PHE A 449 10.30 26.35 -13.65
C PHE A 449 9.79 26.47 -12.21
N ALA A 450 10.40 27.40 -11.47
CA ALA A 450 9.83 28.01 -10.27
C ALA A 450 9.10 29.29 -10.71
N GLY A 451 7.84 29.49 -10.30
CA GLY A 451 7.13 30.73 -10.64
C GLY A 451 5.61 30.66 -10.65
N SER A 452 4.98 31.83 -10.69
CA SER A 452 3.52 31.96 -10.76
C SER A 452 3.05 32.14 -12.20
N ARG A 453 1.90 31.54 -12.55
CA ARG A 453 1.13 31.87 -13.79
C ARG A 453 -0.20 32.55 -13.49
N GLY A 454 -0.37 33.03 -12.26
CA GLY A 454 -1.61 33.55 -11.73
C GLY A 454 -1.41 34.81 -10.89
N GLY A 455 -2.22 34.98 -9.84
CA GLY A 455 -2.19 36.17 -8.99
C GLY A 455 -1.14 36.15 -7.87
N GLY A 456 -0.53 34.99 -7.59
CA GLY A 456 0.41 34.80 -6.48
C GLY A 456 1.86 35.12 -6.83
N ASP A 457 2.71 35.17 -5.81
CA ASP A 457 4.15 35.43 -5.96
C ASP A 457 4.87 34.28 -6.70
N GLY A 458 5.93 34.62 -7.45
CA GLY A 458 6.89 33.64 -7.94
C GLY A 458 7.77 33.07 -6.82
N GLY A 459 8.36 31.91 -7.06
CA GLY A 459 9.39 31.30 -6.22
C GLY A 459 10.78 31.53 -6.83
N ASP A 460 11.82 31.24 -6.04
CA ASP A 460 13.23 31.44 -6.39
C ASP A 460 13.90 30.20 -7.01
#